data_AF-A0A6C0E2C6-F1
#
_entry.id   AF-A0A6C0E2C6-F1
#
_cell.length_a   1.000
_cell.length_b   1.000
_cell.length_c   1.000
_cell.angle_alpha   90.00
_cell.angle_beta   90.00
_cell.angle_gamma   90.00
#
_symmetry.space_group_name_H-M   'P 1'
#
loop_
_entity.id
_entity.type
_entity.pdbx_description
1 polymer ?
#
loop_
_entity_poly.entity_id
_entity_poly.type
_entity_poly.pdbx_seq_one_letter_code
_entity_poly.pdbx_strand_id
1 'polypeptide(L)'
;MHKTRKNHHHFKITKKNKNVKRGGNKDEIKKCINTFVKTKRKQNEKKIKDLKKMLEKQARLKFKNDKPKLEATLKRIKEFTNPSKESEKIITDSDIRTFCNPNCEGTILEPGNKLSERYYADYKSNKNLIKLFEQQRKKVFGKKTNVLVDGFYENAHKKYLEEIKKEGAISLCSPVTNNRKY
;
A
#
# COMPACT_ATOMS: atom_id res chain seq x y z
N MET A 1 24.09 -44.97 -36.42
CA MET A 1 22.65 -44.61 -36.27
C MET A 1 22.16 -45.10 -34.91
N HIS A 2 21.48 -44.23 -34.14
CA HIS A 2 20.58 -44.45 -32.99
C HIS A 2 20.82 -43.39 -31.90
N LYS A 3 20.14 -42.24 -32.02
CA LYS A 3 18.84 -41.87 -31.41
C LYS A 3 18.95 -41.48 -29.94
N THR A 4 19.29 -40.21 -29.74
CA THR A 4 19.12 -39.42 -28.51
C THR A 4 17.65 -39.36 -28.09
N ARG A 5 17.31 -39.88 -26.90
CA ARG A 5 15.97 -39.72 -26.31
C ARG A 5 15.87 -38.33 -25.66
N LYS A 6 15.10 -37.44 -26.30
CA LYS A 6 14.61 -36.18 -25.71
C LYS A 6 13.49 -36.52 -24.73
N ASN A 7 13.73 -36.37 -23.43
CA ASN A 7 12.67 -36.39 -22.42
C ASN A 7 11.91 -35.05 -22.46
N HIS A 8 10.79 -35.02 -23.19
CA HIS A 8 9.78 -33.99 -23.09
C HIS A 8 9.01 -34.15 -21.76
N HIS A 9 9.43 -33.43 -20.73
CA HIS A 9 8.56 -33.20 -19.57
C HIS A 9 7.42 -32.26 -19.99
N HIS A 10 6.29 -32.85 -20.35
CA HIS A 10 4.99 -32.18 -20.43
C HIS A 10 4.63 -31.64 -19.04
N PHE A 11 4.97 -30.39 -18.76
CA PHE A 11 4.39 -29.66 -17.64
C PHE A 11 2.91 -29.40 -17.96
N LYS A 12 2.03 -30.15 -17.28
CA LYS A 12 0.59 -29.89 -17.25
C LYS A 12 0.36 -28.49 -16.66
N ILE A 13 0.05 -27.53 -17.51
CA ILE A 13 -0.47 -26.22 -17.11
C ILE A 13 -1.87 -26.45 -16.52
N THR A 14 -1.98 -26.48 -15.20
CA THR A 14 -3.27 -26.52 -14.51
C THR A 14 -3.99 -25.17 -14.67
N LYS A 15 -4.86 -25.08 -15.67
CA LYS A 15 -5.93 -24.07 -15.74
C LYS A 15 -7.06 -24.48 -14.79
N LYS A 16 -7.39 -23.62 -13.83
CA LYS A 16 -8.77 -23.32 -13.39
C LYS A 16 -8.75 -22.06 -12.53
N ASN A 17 -8.75 -20.89 -13.18
CA ASN A 17 -9.17 -19.64 -12.56
C ASN A 17 -10.65 -19.78 -12.22
N LYS A 18 -10.97 -19.96 -10.94
CA LYS A 18 -12.33 -19.72 -10.44
C LYS A 18 -12.64 -18.24 -10.64
N ASN A 19 -13.83 -17.96 -11.16
CA ASN A 19 -14.40 -16.62 -11.33
C ASN A 19 -14.25 -15.80 -10.04
N VAL A 20 -13.22 -14.96 -9.98
CA VAL A 20 -13.16 -13.87 -9.01
C VAL A 20 -14.18 -12.85 -9.48
N LYS A 21 -15.26 -12.65 -8.72
CA LYS A 21 -16.23 -11.59 -8.98
C LYS A 21 -15.48 -10.26 -9.07
N ARG A 22 -15.56 -9.61 -10.23
CA ARG A 22 -15.09 -8.23 -10.42
C ARG A 22 -15.97 -7.32 -9.56
N GLY A 23 -15.36 -6.50 -8.72
CA GLY A 23 -16.05 -5.71 -7.70
C GLY A 23 -16.33 -6.48 -6.39
N GLY A 24 -15.75 -6.00 -5.30
CA GLY A 24 -16.11 -6.43 -3.95
C GLY A 24 -17.56 -6.10 -3.58
N ASN A 25 -18.06 -6.73 -2.53
CA ASN A 25 -19.36 -6.37 -1.98
C ASN A 25 -19.33 -4.89 -1.54
N LYS A 26 -20.20 -4.06 -2.13
CA LYS A 26 -20.27 -2.61 -1.85
C LYS A 26 -20.46 -2.33 -0.36
N ASP A 27 -21.17 -3.19 0.34
CA ASP A 27 -21.41 -3.05 1.78
C ASP A 27 -20.15 -3.33 2.59
N GLU A 28 -19.33 -4.32 2.18
CA GLU A 28 -18.04 -4.60 2.81
C GLU A 28 -17.05 -3.45 2.60
N ILE A 29 -17.01 -2.89 1.40
CA ILE A 29 -16.17 -1.71 1.10
C ILE A 29 -16.62 -0.53 1.97
N LYS A 30 -17.92 -0.24 2.02
CA LYS A 30 -18.48 0.84 2.85
C LYS A 30 -18.19 0.62 4.34
N LYS A 31 -18.27 -0.63 4.82
CA LYS A 31 -17.90 -0.99 6.20
C LYS A 31 -16.42 -0.74 6.45
N CYS A 32 -15.53 -1.23 5.58
CA CYS A 32 -14.09 -1.01 5.67
C CYS A 32 -13.73 0.49 5.75
N ILE A 33 -14.33 1.32 4.90
CA ILE A 33 -14.11 2.78 4.92
C ILE A 33 -14.57 3.38 6.26
N ASN A 34 -15.74 2.97 6.75
CA ASN A 34 -16.31 3.51 7.98
C ASN A 34 -15.65 3.00 9.26
N THR A 35 -15.00 1.84 9.24
CA THR A 35 -14.31 1.28 10.40
C THR A 35 -12.81 1.45 10.29
N PHE A 36 -12.17 0.74 9.36
CA PHE A 36 -10.72 0.64 9.26
C PHE A 36 -10.08 1.99 8.94
N VAL A 37 -10.53 2.65 7.86
CA VAL A 37 -9.93 3.93 7.42
C VAL A 37 -10.14 5.03 8.45
N LYS A 38 -11.34 5.11 9.06
CA LYS A 38 -11.60 6.06 10.16
C LYS A 38 -10.75 5.78 11.40
N THR A 39 -10.59 4.52 11.81
CA THR A 39 -9.75 4.14 12.95
C THR A 39 -8.28 4.49 12.69
N LYS A 40 -7.76 4.14 11.51
CA LYS A 40 -6.39 4.45 11.12
C LYS A 40 -6.14 5.95 11.08
N ARG A 41 -7.10 6.75 10.59
CA ARG A 41 -7.03 8.22 10.63
C ARG A 41 -6.88 8.74 12.05
N LYS A 42 -7.72 8.28 12.99
CA LYS A 42 -7.62 8.67 14.41
C LYS A 42 -6.27 8.29 15.02
N GLN A 43 -5.75 7.09 14.70
CA GLN A 43 -4.42 6.66 15.14
C GLN A 43 -3.32 7.57 14.57
N ASN A 44 -3.41 7.96 13.30
CA ASN A 44 -2.44 8.86 12.66
C ASN A 44 -2.50 10.27 13.25
N GLU A 45 -3.69 10.82 13.49
CA GLU A 45 -3.88 12.11 14.17
C GLU A 45 -3.23 12.12 15.55
N LYS A 46 -3.39 11.03 16.32
CA LYS A 46 -2.71 10.85 17.61
C LYS A 46 -1.17 10.83 17.44
N LYS A 47 -0.66 10.04 16.50
CA LYS A 47 0.79 9.96 16.22
C LYS A 47 1.37 11.32 15.82
N ILE A 48 0.66 12.10 15.00
CA ILE A 48 1.07 13.45 14.58
C ILE A 48 1.09 14.39 15.79
N LYS A 49 0.09 14.32 16.67
CA LYS A 49 0.04 15.12 17.91
C LYS A 49 1.21 14.79 18.83
N ASP A 50 1.54 13.52 18.99
CA ASP A 50 2.65 13.07 19.83
C ASP A 50 4.01 13.46 19.22
N LEU A 51 4.16 13.32 17.89
CA LEU A 51 5.32 13.78 17.14
C LEU A 51 5.52 15.29 17.30
N LYS A 52 4.46 16.08 17.16
CA LYS A 52 4.50 17.53 17.36
C LYS A 52 5.04 17.89 18.74
N LYS A 53 4.48 17.30 19.80
CA LYS A 53 4.95 17.54 21.18
C LYS A 53 6.42 17.19 21.36
N MET A 54 6.86 16.07 20.79
CA MET A 54 8.27 15.65 20.86
C MET A 54 9.18 16.67 20.16
N LEU A 55 8.83 17.09 18.95
CA LEU A 55 9.61 18.07 18.19
C LEU A 55 9.65 19.44 18.87
N GLU A 56 8.53 19.91 19.44
CA GLU A 56 8.47 21.17 20.19
C GLU A 56 9.36 21.10 21.45
N LYS A 57 9.34 19.98 22.18
CA LYS A 57 10.23 19.76 23.33
C LYS A 57 11.70 19.82 22.92
N GLN A 58 12.08 19.13 21.83
CA GLN A 58 13.45 19.16 21.31
C GLN A 58 13.88 20.55 20.87
N ALA A 59 13.00 21.30 20.18
CA ALA A 59 13.27 22.66 19.75
C ALA A 59 13.52 23.59 20.95
N ARG A 60 12.68 23.52 21.99
CA ARG A 60 12.85 24.31 23.22
C ARG A 60 14.15 24.02 23.94
N LEU A 61 14.59 22.76 23.99
CA LEU A 61 15.87 22.39 24.58
C LEU A 61 17.06 22.91 23.76
N LYS A 62 16.99 22.79 22.43
CA LYS A 62 18.07 23.16 21.52
C LYS A 62 18.26 24.67 21.39
N PHE A 63 17.17 25.44 21.33
CA PHE A 63 17.18 26.88 21.11
C PHE A 63 16.79 27.68 22.36
N LYS A 64 17.04 27.14 23.56
CA LYS A 64 16.67 27.76 24.84
C LYS A 64 17.13 29.21 25.00
N ASN A 65 18.27 29.55 24.39
CA ASN A 65 18.89 30.89 24.49
C ASN A 65 18.80 31.69 23.17
N ASP A 66 18.10 31.18 22.14
CA ASP A 66 17.96 31.83 20.84
C ASP A 66 16.48 31.93 20.47
N LYS A 67 15.83 32.96 21.00
CA LYS A 67 14.38 33.18 20.87
C LYS A 67 13.92 33.29 19.40
N PRO A 68 14.58 34.08 18.52
CA PRO A 68 14.19 34.15 17.11
C PRO A 68 14.25 32.79 16.40
N LYS A 69 15.32 32.00 16.63
CA LYS A 69 15.40 30.65 16.03
C LYS A 69 14.38 29.68 16.62
N LEU A 70 14.08 29.78 17.91
CA LEU A 70 13.04 28.98 18.55
C LEU A 70 11.67 29.25 17.92
N GLU A 71 11.27 30.51 17.80
CA GLU A 71 9.99 30.90 17.20
C GLU A 71 9.86 30.44 15.75
N ALA A 72 10.90 30.67 14.94
CA ALA A 72 10.94 30.19 13.56
C ALA A 72 10.81 28.66 13.46
N THR A 73 11.47 27.93 14.37
CA THR A 73 11.42 26.46 14.40
C THR A 73 10.04 25.95 14.82
N LEU A 74 9.42 26.53 15.85
CA LEU A 74 8.08 26.15 16.29
C LEU A 74 7.02 26.41 15.21
N LYS A 75 7.15 27.50 14.44
CA LYS A 75 6.28 27.78 13.28
C LYS A 75 6.40 26.68 12.22
N ARG A 76 7.62 26.29 11.85
CA ARG A 76 7.86 25.20 10.88
C ARG A 76 7.31 23.86 11.36
N ILE A 77 7.46 23.54 12.65
CA ILE A 77 6.88 22.32 13.23
C ILE A 77 5.36 22.33 13.10
N LYS A 78 4.71 23.47 13.40
CA LYS A 78 3.26 23.60 13.26
C LYS A 78 2.80 23.41 11.81
N GLU A 79 3.49 24.00 10.85
CA GLU A 79 3.19 23.86 9.42
C GLU A 79 3.37 22.41 8.95
N PHE A 80 4.45 21.76 9.36
CA PHE A 80 4.73 20.36 9.01
C PHE A 80 3.74 19.37 9.62
N THR A 81 3.30 19.61 10.86
CA THR A 81 2.42 18.68 11.60
C THR A 81 0.93 18.97 11.44
N ASN A 82 0.55 19.92 10.57
CA ASN A 82 -0.84 20.25 10.30
C ASN A 82 -1.15 20.03 8.82
N PRO A 83 -1.52 18.80 8.40
CA PRO A 83 -1.74 18.48 7.01
C PRO A 83 -2.89 19.31 6.41
N SER A 84 -2.77 19.67 5.13
CA SER A 84 -3.85 20.33 4.40
C SER A 84 -5.02 19.35 4.16
N LYS A 85 -6.25 19.87 3.96
CA LYS A 85 -7.41 19.05 3.57
C LYS A 85 -7.15 18.21 2.33
N GLU A 86 -6.39 18.75 1.38
CA GLU A 86 -5.98 18.02 0.17
C GLU A 86 -5.05 16.86 0.51
N SER A 87 -4.07 17.07 1.39
CA SER A 87 -3.18 16.00 1.86
C SER A 87 -3.97 14.91 2.60
N GLU A 88 -4.93 15.29 3.45
CA GLU A 88 -5.81 14.34 4.13
C GLU A 88 -6.63 13.50 3.13
N LYS A 89 -7.14 14.13 2.07
CA LYS A 89 -7.88 13.44 1.01
C LYS A 89 -7.00 12.43 0.28
N ILE A 90 -5.77 12.83 -0.11
CA ILE A 90 -4.80 11.95 -0.77
C ILE A 90 -4.48 10.73 0.12
N ILE A 91 -4.23 10.96 1.41
CA ILE A 91 -3.96 9.88 2.38
C ILE A 91 -5.17 8.94 2.49
N THR A 92 -6.37 9.51 2.61
CA THR A 92 -7.62 8.73 2.70
C THR A 92 -7.84 7.89 1.45
N ASP A 93 -7.71 8.48 0.27
CA ASP A 93 -7.86 7.77 -1.00
C ASP A 93 -6.81 6.65 -1.15
N SER A 94 -5.58 6.91 -0.70
CA SER A 94 -4.51 5.89 -0.66
C SER A 94 -4.86 4.74 0.30
N ASP A 95 -5.39 5.04 1.48
CA ASP A 95 -5.82 4.03 2.44
C ASP A 95 -7.00 3.19 1.91
N ILE A 96 -7.98 3.81 1.26
CA ILE A 96 -9.09 3.11 0.62
C ILE A 96 -8.56 2.16 -0.47
N ARG A 97 -7.69 2.65 -1.35
CA ARG A 97 -7.09 1.82 -2.42
C ARG A 97 -6.26 0.67 -1.88
N THR A 98 -5.64 0.84 -0.72
CA THR A 98 -4.74 -0.16 -0.13
C THR A 98 -5.50 -1.19 0.70
N PHE A 99 -6.50 -0.79 1.49
CA PHE A 99 -7.11 -1.62 2.52
C PHE A 99 -8.58 -1.97 2.24
N CYS A 100 -9.26 -1.24 1.37
CA CYS A 100 -10.67 -1.43 1.03
C CYS A 100 -10.94 -1.77 -0.45
N ASN A 101 -9.97 -2.37 -1.14
CA ASN A 101 -10.01 -2.72 -2.57
C ASN A 101 -9.74 -4.22 -2.78
N PRO A 102 -10.75 -5.10 -2.68
CA PRO A 102 -10.56 -6.55 -2.58
C PRO A 102 -9.84 -7.22 -3.77
N ASN A 103 -9.91 -6.63 -4.96
CA ASN A 103 -9.20 -7.13 -6.14
C ASN A 103 -7.99 -6.26 -6.51
N CYS A 104 -7.65 -5.28 -5.67
CA CYS A 104 -6.56 -4.37 -5.88
C CYS A 104 -6.60 -3.66 -7.24
N GLU A 105 -7.81 -3.39 -7.75
CA GLU A 105 -8.06 -2.73 -9.03
C GLU A 105 -7.36 -1.36 -9.07
N GLY A 106 -6.68 -1.07 -10.17
CA GLY A 106 -5.91 0.15 -10.35
C GLY A 106 -4.60 0.22 -9.57
N THR A 107 -4.15 -0.87 -8.94
CA THR A 107 -2.90 -0.91 -8.17
C THR A 107 -1.85 -1.82 -8.83
N ILE A 108 -0.61 -1.75 -8.33
CA ILE A 108 0.47 -2.66 -8.77
C ILE A 108 0.18 -4.14 -8.48
N LEU A 109 -0.75 -4.45 -7.57
CA LEU A 109 -1.14 -5.81 -7.21
C LEU A 109 -2.43 -6.29 -7.90
N GLU A 110 -3.03 -5.50 -8.78
CA GLU A 110 -4.19 -5.95 -9.56
C GLU A 110 -3.86 -7.26 -10.31
N PRO A 111 -4.69 -8.32 -10.25
CA PRO A 111 -4.42 -9.56 -10.95
C PRO A 111 -4.26 -9.38 -12.46
N GLY A 112 -3.25 -10.01 -13.06
CA GLY A 112 -2.98 -9.96 -14.50
C GLY A 112 -1.49 -10.08 -14.84
N ASN A 113 -1.18 -10.03 -16.14
CA ASN A 113 0.19 -10.14 -16.65
C ASN A 113 0.89 -8.79 -16.84
N LYS A 114 0.18 -7.68 -16.70
CA LYS A 114 0.65 -6.32 -16.98
C LYS A 114 0.23 -5.37 -15.86
N LEU A 115 0.81 -4.18 -15.84
CA LEU A 115 0.28 -3.09 -15.00
C LEU A 115 -1.16 -2.77 -15.41
N SER A 116 -1.93 -2.23 -14.47
CA SER A 116 -3.26 -1.74 -14.78
C SER A 116 -3.21 -0.58 -15.77
N GLU A 117 -4.26 -0.44 -16.58
CA GLU A 117 -4.37 0.65 -17.57
C GLU A 117 -4.22 2.03 -16.93
N ARG A 118 -4.64 2.15 -15.67
CA ARG A 118 -4.50 3.36 -14.86
C ARG A 118 -3.06 3.84 -14.74
N TYR A 119 -2.08 2.93 -14.55
CA TYR A 119 -0.68 3.35 -14.49
C TYR A 119 -0.23 3.96 -15.81
N TYR A 120 -0.61 3.34 -16.94
CA TYR A 120 -0.28 3.86 -18.27
C TYR A 120 -0.94 5.22 -18.54
N ALA A 121 -2.15 5.46 -18.02
CA ALA A 121 -2.82 6.75 -18.09
C ALA A 121 -2.16 7.81 -17.19
N ASP A 122 -1.98 7.51 -15.89
CA ASP A 122 -1.48 8.44 -14.87
C ASP A 122 -0.01 8.85 -15.16
N TYR A 123 0.78 7.97 -15.78
CA TYR A 123 2.21 8.21 -16.06
C TYR A 123 2.57 8.18 -17.55
N LYS A 124 1.62 8.45 -18.44
CA LYS A 124 1.82 8.46 -19.90
C LYS A 124 3.02 9.31 -20.34
N SER A 125 3.24 10.44 -19.67
CA SER A 125 4.34 11.38 -19.94
C SER A 125 5.71 10.89 -19.44
N ASN A 126 5.75 9.89 -18.56
CA ASN A 126 6.97 9.39 -17.94
C ASN A 126 7.18 7.90 -18.21
N LYS A 127 7.66 7.58 -19.42
CA LYS A 127 7.93 6.20 -19.86
C LYS A 127 8.93 5.45 -18.97
N ASN A 128 9.90 6.17 -18.37
CA ASN A 128 10.89 5.55 -17.47
C ASN A 128 10.24 5.08 -16.17
N LEU A 129 9.30 5.85 -15.64
CA LEU A 129 8.55 5.48 -14.45
C LEU A 129 7.63 4.27 -14.70
N ILE A 130 6.99 4.19 -15.87
CA ILE A 130 6.26 2.99 -16.30
C ILE A 130 7.16 1.76 -16.32
N LYS A 131 8.34 1.84 -16.95
CA LYS A 131 9.31 0.73 -16.99
C LYS A 131 9.73 0.30 -15.58
N LEU A 132 9.93 1.25 -14.66
CA LEU A 132 10.23 0.95 -13.26
C LEU A 132 9.10 0.17 -12.60
N PHE A 133 7.84 0.60 -12.78
CA PHE A 133 6.69 -0.11 -12.23
C PHE A 133 6.53 -1.52 -12.84
N GLU A 134 6.80 -1.68 -14.14
CA GLU A 134 6.77 -3.00 -14.79
C GLU A 134 7.83 -3.94 -14.20
N GLN A 135 9.04 -3.44 -13.97
CA GLN A 135 10.11 -4.20 -13.32
C GLN A 135 9.75 -4.56 -11.88
N GLN A 136 9.21 -3.62 -11.11
CA GLN A 136 8.75 -3.87 -9.74
C GLN A 136 7.64 -4.93 -9.72
N ARG A 137 6.65 -4.82 -10.61
CA ARG A 137 5.58 -5.80 -10.72
C ARG A 137 6.11 -7.19 -11.06
N LYS A 138 7.03 -7.30 -12.03
CA LYS A 138 7.70 -8.58 -12.37
C LYS A 138 8.41 -9.18 -11.16
N LYS A 139 9.06 -8.36 -10.33
CA LYS A 139 9.71 -8.84 -9.08
C LYS A 139 8.69 -9.36 -8.07
N VAL A 140 7.57 -8.67 -7.90
CA VAL A 140 6.51 -9.05 -6.95
C VAL A 140 5.74 -10.29 -7.40
N PHE A 141 5.37 -10.37 -8.69
CA PHE A 141 4.56 -11.46 -9.23
C PHE A 141 5.41 -12.69 -9.61
N GLY A 142 6.67 -12.49 -9.98
CA GLY A 142 7.51 -13.55 -10.54
C GLY A 142 6.84 -14.17 -11.78
N LYS A 143 6.44 -15.44 -11.68
CA LYS A 143 5.72 -16.17 -12.72
C LYS A 143 4.19 -16.21 -12.52
N LYS A 144 3.69 -15.68 -11.40
CA LYS A 144 2.27 -15.69 -11.06
C LYS A 144 1.52 -14.60 -11.82
N THR A 145 0.23 -14.81 -12.04
CA THR A 145 -0.69 -13.78 -12.56
C THR A 145 -1.57 -13.20 -11.46
N ASN A 146 -1.50 -13.75 -10.25
CA ASN A 146 -2.21 -13.31 -9.06
C ASN A 146 -1.31 -13.56 -7.84
N VAL A 147 -1.19 -12.58 -6.95
CA VAL A 147 -0.44 -12.64 -5.69
C VAL A 147 -1.32 -12.30 -4.48
N LEU A 148 -2.64 -12.35 -4.68
CA LEU A 148 -3.63 -12.08 -3.66
C LEU A 148 -4.26 -13.38 -3.17
N VAL A 149 -4.37 -13.53 -1.86
CA VAL A 149 -5.15 -14.56 -1.16
C VAL A 149 -6.19 -13.84 -0.32
N ASP A 150 -7.47 -14.09 -0.61
CA ASP A 150 -8.63 -13.42 0.01
C ASP A 150 -8.57 -11.87 -0.03
N GLY A 151 -7.97 -11.32 -1.10
CA GLY A 151 -7.78 -9.87 -1.28
C GLY A 151 -6.53 -9.29 -0.61
N PHE A 152 -5.73 -10.12 0.05
CA PHE A 152 -4.50 -9.69 0.73
C PHE A 152 -3.26 -10.21 0.02
N TYR A 153 -2.21 -9.38 -0.03
CA TYR A 153 -0.93 -9.80 -0.60
C TYR A 153 -0.37 -11.04 0.12
N GLU A 154 -0.10 -12.10 -0.64
CA GLU A 154 0.24 -13.43 -0.11
C GLU A 154 1.53 -13.47 0.71
N ASN A 155 2.47 -12.57 0.46
CA ASN A 155 3.77 -12.53 1.16
C ASN A 155 3.77 -11.56 2.34
N ALA A 156 2.61 -11.02 2.75
CA ALA A 156 2.52 -10.18 3.92
C ALA A 156 2.65 -10.99 5.22
N HIS A 157 3.29 -10.41 6.24
CA HIS A 157 3.48 -11.07 7.52
C HIS A 157 2.15 -11.42 8.19
N LYS A 158 1.99 -12.68 8.64
CA LYS A 158 0.71 -13.20 9.17
C LYS A 158 0.14 -12.35 10.31
N LYS A 159 0.96 -11.98 11.30
CA LYS A 159 0.55 -11.12 12.43
C LYS A 159 -0.02 -9.77 11.96
N TYR A 160 0.58 -9.20 10.92
CA TYR A 160 0.11 -7.93 10.37
C TYR A 160 -1.22 -8.09 9.63
N LEU A 161 -1.37 -9.18 8.85
CA LEU A 161 -2.63 -9.51 8.19
C LEU A 161 -3.76 -9.74 9.21
N GLU A 162 -3.49 -10.48 10.28
CA GLU A 162 -4.46 -10.71 11.36
C GLU A 162 -4.89 -9.41 12.04
N GLU A 163 -3.93 -8.52 12.33
CA GLU A 163 -4.19 -7.19 12.91
C GLU A 163 -5.11 -6.36 12.02
N ILE A 164 -4.75 -6.14 10.75
CA ILE A 164 -5.56 -5.28 9.87
C ILE A 164 -6.92 -5.90 9.53
N LYS A 165 -7.01 -7.24 9.42
CA LYS A 165 -8.29 -7.95 9.24
C LYS A 165 -9.20 -7.75 10.44
N LYS A 166 -8.66 -7.86 11.66
CA LYS A 166 -9.40 -7.62 12.91
C LYS A 166 -9.91 -6.19 13.00
N GLU A 167 -9.14 -5.22 12.49
CA GLU A 167 -9.55 -3.82 12.41
C GLU A 167 -10.55 -3.52 11.27
N GLY A 168 -10.84 -4.51 10.42
CA GLY A 168 -11.86 -4.43 9.37
C GLY A 168 -11.33 -4.09 7.97
N ALA A 169 -10.03 -4.21 7.71
CA ALA A 169 -9.50 -4.20 6.35
C ALA A 169 -10.02 -5.42 5.58
N ILE A 170 -10.28 -5.24 4.29
CA ILE A 170 -10.75 -6.31 3.37
C ILE A 170 -9.73 -6.59 2.25
N SER A 171 -8.60 -5.88 2.25
CA SER A 171 -7.52 -6.09 1.30
C SER A 171 -6.18 -5.57 1.82
N LEU A 172 -5.10 -5.94 1.13
CA LEU A 172 -3.78 -5.32 1.27
C LEU A 172 -3.14 -5.20 -0.12
N CYS A 173 -3.40 -4.08 -0.78
CA CYS A 173 -3.01 -3.81 -2.18
C CYS A 173 -1.67 -3.12 -2.34
N SER A 174 -0.74 -3.39 -1.42
CA SER A 174 0.62 -2.87 -1.46
C SER A 174 1.61 -3.97 -1.10
N PRO A 175 2.72 -4.11 -1.85
CA PRO A 175 3.78 -5.02 -1.46
C PRO A 175 4.39 -4.53 -0.14
N VAL A 176 4.25 -5.30 0.92
CA VAL A 176 4.93 -5.06 2.20
C VAL A 176 6.24 -5.82 2.20
N THR A 177 7.33 -5.16 2.60
CA THR A 177 8.63 -5.81 2.78
C THR A 177 8.69 -6.49 4.15
N ASN A 178 9.34 -7.66 4.21
CA ASN A 178 9.51 -8.47 5.42
C ASN A 178 10.36 -7.82 6.54
N ASN A 179 10.68 -6.53 6.43
CA ASN A 179 11.57 -5.83 7.36
C ASN A 179 10.88 -5.28 8.62
N ARG A 180 9.60 -5.61 8.86
CA ARG A 180 8.96 -5.32 10.16
C ARG A 180 9.33 -6.38 11.19
N LYS A 181 10.57 -6.33 11.69
CA LYS A 181 10.89 -6.86 13.02
C LYS A 181 10.33 -5.87 14.05
N TYR A 182 9.07 -6.05 14.43
CA TYR A 182 8.49 -5.42 15.63
C TYR A 182 7.91 -6.50 16.54
#